data_AF-A0A7W4A5S2-F1
#
_entry.id   AF-A0A7W4A5S2-F1
#
_cell.length_a   1.000
_cell.length_b   1.000
_cell.length_c   1.000
_cell.angle_alpha   90.00
_cell.angle_beta   90.00
_cell.angle_gamma   90.00
#
_symmetry.space_group_name_H-M   'P 1'
#
loop_
_entity.id
_entity.type
_entity.pdbx_description
1 polymer ?
#
loop_
_entity_poly.entity_id
_entity_poly.type
_entity_poly.pdbx_seq_one_letter_code
_entity_poly.pdbx_strand_id
1 'polypeptide(L)'
;DAPSSLIFSRQNLKPQARDAQQLADVVKGGYVLIDSATPAEIILIATGSEVQLAVESAAELTAQGKAVRVVSIPCTEQFELQSAEYKESVLPAAVTKRVA
;
A
#
# COMPACT_ATOMS: atom_id res chain seq x y z
N ASP A 1 -4.03 -23.89 -4.07
CA ASP A 1 -4.53 -25.00 -3.22
C ASP A 1 -3.71 -25.14 -1.93
N ALA A 2 -3.61 -24.06 -1.15
CA ALA A 2 -2.88 -24.01 0.11
C ALA A 2 -3.79 -23.36 1.17
N PRO A 3 -3.56 -23.60 2.47
CA PRO A 3 -4.34 -22.96 3.53
C PRO A 3 -4.17 -21.44 3.51
N SER A 4 -5.17 -20.71 3.98
CA SER A 4 -5.13 -19.26 4.19
C SER A 4 -5.23 -18.94 5.67
N SER A 5 -4.42 -18.00 6.14
CA SER A 5 -4.51 -17.44 7.50
C SER A 5 -5.06 -16.02 7.42
N LEU A 6 -6.00 -15.69 8.30
CA LEU A 6 -6.57 -14.35 8.41
C LEU A 6 -6.10 -13.73 9.72
N ILE A 7 -5.32 -12.64 9.62
CA ILE A 7 -4.75 -11.96 10.77
C ILE A 7 -5.59 -10.71 11.06
N PHE A 8 -6.28 -10.71 12.20
CA PHE A 8 -7.22 -9.65 12.58
C PHE A 8 -6.73 -8.83 13.77
N SER A 9 -7.13 -7.56 13.80
CA SER A 9 -6.90 -6.68 14.94
C SER A 9 -7.86 -6.96 16.09
N ARG A 10 -7.45 -6.62 17.31
CA ARG A 10 -8.34 -6.59 18.48
C ARG A 10 -9.13 -5.28 18.54
N GLN A 11 -8.49 -4.18 18.18
CA GLN A 11 -9.02 -2.81 18.21
C GLN A 11 -9.77 -2.46 16.93
N ASN A 12 -10.61 -1.43 17.02
CA ASN A 12 -11.29 -0.84 15.87
C ASN A 12 -10.29 -0.21 14.90
N LEU A 13 -10.50 -0.40 13.60
CA LEU A 13 -9.72 0.21 12.54
C LEU A 13 -10.60 1.11 11.68
N LYS A 14 -10.06 2.25 11.25
CA LYS A 14 -10.78 3.17 10.36
C LYS A 14 -10.88 2.58 8.94
N PRO A 15 -12.06 2.56 8.32
CA PRO A 15 -12.20 2.19 6.93
C PRO A 15 -11.41 3.15 6.03
N GLN A 16 -10.63 2.59 5.10
CA GLN A 16 -9.91 3.37 4.10
C GLN A 16 -10.81 3.59 2.88
N ALA A 17 -10.87 4.83 2.39
CA ALA A 17 -11.56 5.14 1.14
C ALA A 17 -10.83 4.44 -0.01
N ARG A 18 -11.60 3.84 -0.92
CA ARG A 18 -11.09 3.15 -2.11
C ARG A 18 -12.01 3.39 -3.28
N ASP A 19 -11.43 3.52 -4.47
CA ASP A 19 -12.18 3.43 -5.72
C ASP A 19 -12.43 1.97 -6.12
N ALA A 20 -13.16 1.78 -7.23
CA ALA A 20 -13.51 0.45 -7.73
C ALA A 20 -12.29 -0.37 -8.16
N GLN A 21 -11.26 0.26 -8.72
CA GLN A 21 -10.04 -0.41 -9.15
C GLN A 21 -9.22 -0.87 -7.94
N GLN A 22 -9.06 0.00 -6.95
CA GLN A 22 -8.38 -0.33 -5.69
C GLN A 22 -9.08 -1.45 -4.92
N LEU A 23 -10.42 -1.51 -4.95
CA LEU A 23 -11.16 -2.64 -4.39
C LEU A 23 -10.89 -3.94 -5.15
N ALA A 24 -10.84 -3.89 -6.48
CA ALA A 24 -10.50 -5.05 -7.31
C ALA A 24 -9.05 -5.51 -7.08
N ASP A 25 -8.12 -4.59 -6.81
CA ASP A 25 -6.71 -4.89 -6.63
C ASP A 25 -6.36 -5.47 -5.24
N VAL A 26 -7.29 -5.46 -4.28
CA VAL A 26 -7.08 -6.08 -2.95
C VAL A 26 -6.66 -7.55 -3.08
N VAL A 27 -7.25 -8.29 -4.04
CA VAL A 27 -6.97 -9.71 -4.25
C VAL A 27 -5.55 -9.97 -4.78
N LYS A 28 -4.87 -8.94 -5.31
CA LYS A 28 -3.50 -9.03 -5.80
C LYS A 28 -2.46 -9.00 -4.68
N GLY A 29 -2.87 -8.98 -3.42
CA GLY A 29 -1.99 -9.07 -2.25
C GLY A 29 -1.29 -7.77 -1.87
N GLY A 30 -1.13 -6.84 -2.80
CA GLY A 30 -0.61 -5.49 -2.57
C GLY A 30 -1.03 -4.50 -3.65
N TYR A 31 -1.35 -3.26 -3.28
CA TYR A 31 -1.87 -2.24 -4.19
C TYR A 31 -1.62 -0.82 -3.66
N VAL A 32 -1.67 0.17 -4.55
CA VAL A 32 -1.54 1.59 -4.21
C VAL A 32 -2.86 2.10 -3.63
N LEU A 33 -2.81 2.54 -2.37
CA LEU A 33 -3.97 3.10 -1.66
C LEU A 33 -4.07 4.62 -1.81
N ILE A 34 -2.93 5.31 -1.70
CA ILE A 34 -2.81 6.75 -1.97
C ILE A 34 -1.62 6.92 -2.89
N ASP A 35 -1.77 7.75 -3.92
CA ASP A 35 -0.70 8.07 -4.83
C ASP A 35 -0.42 9.56 -4.87
N SER A 36 0.79 9.92 -5.29
CA SER A 36 1.18 11.30 -5.54
C SER A 36 0.87 11.71 -6.99
N ALA A 37 0.57 12.98 -7.21
CA ALA A 37 0.30 13.52 -8.55
C ALA A 37 1.56 13.53 -9.46
N THR A 38 2.74 13.57 -8.85
CA THR A 38 4.04 13.41 -9.51
C THR A 38 4.63 12.03 -9.17
N PRO A 39 5.66 11.55 -9.88
CA PRO A 39 6.37 10.35 -9.46
C PRO A 39 6.77 10.43 -7.98
N ALA A 40 6.43 9.39 -7.22
CA ALA A 40 6.64 9.37 -5.77
C ALA A 40 8.14 9.43 -5.45
N GLU A 41 8.49 10.26 -4.47
CA GLU A 41 9.83 10.31 -3.88
C GLU A 41 9.99 9.29 -2.74
N ILE A 42 8.88 8.97 -2.06
CA ILE A 42 8.81 8.13 -0.87
C ILE A 42 7.64 7.16 -1.03
N ILE A 43 7.86 5.90 -0.66
CA ILE A 43 6.78 4.89 -0.57
C ILE A 43 6.67 4.42 0.88
N LEU A 44 5.49 4.60 1.46
CA LEU A 44 5.11 4.01 2.74
C LEU A 44 4.36 2.72 2.47
N ILE A 45 4.90 1.60 2.94
CA ILE A 45 4.34 0.26 2.80
C ILE A 45 3.76 -0.11 4.16
N ALA A 46 2.52 -0.57 4.18
CA ALA A 46 1.85 -0.92 5.43
C ALA A 46 0.90 -2.10 5.27
N THR A 47 0.58 -2.72 6.41
CA THR A 47 -0.36 -3.83 6.51
C THR A 47 -1.32 -3.59 7.68
N GLY A 48 -2.51 -4.20 7.66
CA GLY A 48 -3.43 -4.21 8.80
C GLY A 48 -3.68 -2.84 9.45
N SER A 49 -3.40 -2.75 10.75
CA SER A 49 -3.63 -1.55 11.56
C SER A 49 -2.73 -0.38 11.22
N GLU A 50 -1.54 -0.65 10.69
CA GLU A 50 -0.52 0.36 10.41
C GLU A 50 -0.85 1.15 9.13
N VAL A 51 -1.78 0.69 8.29
CA VAL A 51 -2.23 1.40 7.09
C VAL A 51 -2.76 2.79 7.43
N GLN A 52 -3.51 2.92 8.53
CA GLN A 52 -4.01 4.22 8.96
C GLN A 52 -2.86 5.18 9.30
N LEU A 53 -1.85 4.68 10.03
CA LEU A 53 -0.67 5.47 10.40
C LEU A 53 0.13 5.90 9.17
N ALA A 54 0.27 5.02 8.17
CA ALA A 54 0.95 5.34 6.92
C ALA A 54 0.19 6.42 6.13
N VAL A 55 -1.13 6.37 6.08
CA VAL A 55 -1.97 7.40 5.44
C VAL A 55 -1.83 8.75 6.14
N GLU A 56 -1.86 8.77 7.47
CA GLU A 56 -1.70 10.01 8.26
C GLU A 56 -0.29 10.60 8.06
N SER A 57 0.74 9.77 8.04
CA SER A 57 2.13 10.18 7.78
C SER A 57 2.31 10.72 6.35
N ALA A 58 1.68 10.09 5.36
CA ALA A 58 1.73 10.56 3.98
C ALA A 58 1.08 11.93 3.83
N ALA A 59 -0.05 12.19 4.52
CA ALA A 59 -0.70 13.49 4.52
C ALA A 59 0.23 14.59 5.07
N GLU A 60 0.89 14.32 6.20
CA GLU A 60 1.85 15.26 6.82
C GLU A 60 3.05 15.53 5.91
N LEU A 61 3.67 14.48 5.34
CA LEU A 61 4.80 14.63 4.43
C LEU A 61 4.39 15.35 3.13
N THR A 62 3.18 15.11 2.63
CA THR A 62 2.64 15.81 1.46
C THR A 62 2.43 17.29 1.75
N ALA A 63 1.95 17.65 2.95
CA ALA A 63 1.84 19.05 3.38
C ALA A 63 3.20 19.76 3.46
N GLN A 64 4.27 19.00 3.70
CA GLN A 64 5.66 19.48 3.65
C GLN A 64 6.26 19.47 2.23
N GLY A 65 5.45 19.20 1.20
CA GLY A 65 5.85 19.26 -0.21
C GLY A 65 6.57 18.01 -0.70
N LYS A 66 6.39 16.85 -0.07
CA LYS A 66 6.94 15.57 -0.54
C LYS A 66 5.92 14.81 -1.37
N ALA A 67 6.36 14.21 -2.48
CA ALA A 67 5.54 13.27 -3.24
C ALA A 67 5.58 11.89 -2.55
N VAL A 68 4.50 11.53 -1.87
CA VAL A 68 4.41 10.28 -1.09
C VAL A 68 3.33 9.37 -1.63
N ARG A 69 3.69 8.09 -1.80
CA ARG A 69 2.78 7.00 -2.12
C ARG A 69 2.56 6.12 -0.89
N VAL A 70 1.34 5.65 -0.68
CA VAL A 70 0.98 4.65 0.33
C VAL A 70 0.58 3.36 -0.37
N VAL A 71 1.24 2.27 -0.03
CA VAL A 71 0.96 0.92 -0.52
C VAL A 71 0.45 0.05 0.62
N SER A 72 -0.71 -0.58 0.42
CA SER A 72 -1.24 -1.58 1.35
C SER A 72 -0.84 -2.96 0.84
N ILE A 73 -0.15 -3.78 1.64
CA ILE A 73 0.25 -5.15 1.28
C ILE A 73 -0.35 -6.17 2.28
N PRO A 74 -1.66 -6.50 2.18
CA PRO A 74 -2.28 -7.47 3.08
C PRO A 74 -1.75 -8.90 2.96
N CYS A 75 -1.16 -9.29 1.84
CA CYS A 75 -0.57 -10.62 1.64
C CYS A 75 0.62 -10.54 0.69
N THR A 76 1.83 -10.63 1.25
CA THR A 76 3.08 -10.55 0.50
C THR A 76 3.22 -11.72 -0.47
N GLU A 77 2.77 -12.91 -0.10
CA GLU A 77 2.83 -14.11 -0.94
C GLU A 77 1.97 -13.93 -2.21
N GLN A 78 0.75 -13.41 -2.07
CA GLN A 78 -0.09 -13.11 -3.24
C GLN A 78 0.48 -11.99 -4.09
N PHE A 79 1.09 -10.97 -3.47
CA PHE A 79 1.76 -9.89 -4.20
C PHE A 79 2.97 -10.39 -4.99
N GLU A 80 3.77 -11.29 -4.43
CA GLU A 80 4.96 -11.82 -5.10
C GLU A 80 4.63 -12.67 -6.33
N LEU A 81 3.47 -13.32 -6.35
CA LEU A 81 2.96 -14.08 -7.49
C LEU A 81 2.49 -13.21 -8.65
N GLN A 82 2.36 -11.89 -8.46
CA GLN A 82 1.94 -10.98 -9.53
C GLN A 82 3.06 -10.80 -10.57
N SER A 83 2.68 -10.33 -11.76
CA SER A 83 3.63 -10.04 -12.82
C SER A 83 4.65 -8.99 -12.39
N ALA A 84 5.86 -9.05 -12.97
CA ALA A 84 6.89 -8.04 -12.72
C ALA A 84 6.41 -6.62 -13.06
N GLU A 85 5.61 -6.48 -14.11
CA GLU A 85 4.98 -5.21 -14.50
C GLU A 85 4.04 -4.67 -13.42
N TYR A 86 3.22 -5.53 -12.80
CA TYR A 86 2.34 -5.09 -11.71
C TYR A 86 3.14 -4.74 -10.45
N LYS A 87 4.14 -5.55 -10.09
CA LYS A 87 5.01 -5.25 -8.94
C LYS A 87 5.74 -3.92 -9.14
N GLU A 88 6.22 -3.64 -10.36
CA GLU A 88 6.86 -2.37 -10.71
C GLU A 88 5.86 -1.20 -10.68
N SER A 89 4.61 -1.40 -11.11
CA SER A 89 3.59 -0.32 -11.06
C SER A 89 3.22 0.07 -9.62
N VAL A 90 3.28 -0.89 -8.67
CA VAL A 90 3.00 -0.65 -7.24
C VAL A 90 4.24 -0.15 -6.49
N LEU A 91 5.39 -0.81 -6.66
CA LEU A 91 6.66 -0.52 -6.01
C LEU A 91 7.79 -0.23 -7.03
N PRO A 92 7.76 0.91 -7.74
CA PRO A 92 8.72 1.21 -8.80
C PRO A 92 10.17 1.18 -8.31
N ALA A 93 11.04 0.39 -8.94
CA ALA A 93 12.43 0.19 -8.54
C ALA A 93 13.23 1.50 -8.46
N ALA A 94 12.84 2.50 -9.27
CA ALA A 94 13.44 3.84 -9.25
C ALA A 94 13.27 4.58 -7.91
N VAL A 95 12.24 4.25 -7.12
CA VAL A 95 11.98 4.89 -5.82
C VAL A 95 12.62 4.05 -4.71
N THR A 96 13.81 4.46 -4.25
CA THR A 96 14.60 3.71 -3.26
C THR A 96 14.25 4.07 -1.81
N LYS A 97 13.63 5.24 -1.57
CA LYS A 97 13.17 5.64 -0.24
C LYS A 97 11.86 4.94 0.09
N ARG A 98 11.99 3.75 0.69
CA ARG A 98 10.86 2.92 1.09
C ARG A 98 10.92 2.65 2.58
N VAL A 99 9.78 2.78 3.25
CA VAL A 99 9.62 2.44 4.67
C VAL A 99 8.47 1.44 4.76
N ALA A 100 8.70 0.35 5.48
CA ALA A 100 7.74 -0.75 5.68
C ALA A 100 7.65 -1.11 7.17
#